data_AF-A0A163Y288-F1
#
_entry.id   AF-A0A163Y288-F1
#
_cell.length_a   1.000
_cell.length_b   1.000
_cell.length_c   1.000
_cell.angle_alpha   90.00
_cell.angle_beta   90.00
_cell.angle_gamma   90.00
#
_symmetry.space_group_name_H-M   'P 1'
#
loop_
_entity.id
_entity.type
_entity.pdbx_description
1 polymer ?
#
loop_
_entity_poly.entity_id
_entity_poly.type
_entity_poly.pdbx_seq_one_letter_code
_entity_poly.pdbx_strand_id
1 'polypeptide(L)'
;MLKWTSDIWGKLTGPYGSAENVPVLLQQLMGEYSQEIFDELFQEHLFHQNTIYTATYAAMPFLAQIACSTSDAEVRKELFINCGIIEASRDGRDEAPFPESWAELAEDAGSSVCTELYREYIEAIGKLKALTKEVFAYTAHHSIDETEKRYLLVADAAYRGSYNVANMLMTFIHGDEYVAVCPACEEDVFLWPKEDNTEILQAYEHDPVFHTGQESHVIVPATSLADEEIRTLAERAEAIGEPTLAGHLHYLAGETSCPSCREKISIWPSLLSTFTM
;
A
#
# COMPACT_ATOMS: atom_id res chain seq x y z
N MET A 1 11.53 -7.05 20.74
CA MET A 1 10.17 -7.55 20.49
C MET A 1 9.48 -7.69 21.82
N LEU A 2 8.21 -7.33 21.89
CA LEU A 2 7.41 -7.46 23.11
C LEU A 2 7.32 -8.93 23.55
N LYS A 3 7.66 -9.25 24.79
CA LYS A 3 7.65 -10.65 25.26
C LYS A 3 6.24 -11.23 25.18
N TRP A 4 6.12 -12.50 24.79
CA TRP A 4 4.83 -13.20 24.68
C TRP A 4 4.00 -13.18 25.96
N THR A 5 4.66 -13.32 27.11
CA THR A 5 4.03 -13.35 28.43
C THR A 5 3.87 -11.96 29.05
N SER A 6 4.01 -10.89 28.26
CA SER A 6 3.88 -9.53 28.77
C SER A 6 2.41 -9.15 28.90
N ASP A 7 2.01 -8.67 30.08
CA ASP A 7 0.66 -8.13 30.31
C ASP A 7 0.35 -6.89 29.44
N ILE A 8 1.36 -6.31 28.76
CA ILE A 8 1.18 -5.22 27.82
C ILE A 8 0.29 -5.62 26.65
N TRP A 9 0.30 -6.89 26.21
CA TRP A 9 -0.59 -7.34 25.13
C TRP A 9 -2.07 -7.09 25.42
N GLY A 10 -2.49 -7.22 26.68
CA GLY A 10 -3.86 -6.92 27.10
C GLY A 10 -4.19 -5.42 27.16
N LYS A 11 -3.18 -4.54 27.03
CA LYS A 11 -3.33 -3.09 26.94
C LYS A 11 -3.29 -2.58 25.50
N LEU A 12 -2.82 -3.41 24.56
CA LEU A 12 -2.85 -3.08 23.15
C LEU A 12 -4.25 -3.34 22.59
N THR A 13 -4.58 -2.54 21.57
CA THR A 13 -5.86 -2.56 20.88
C THR A 13 -5.69 -3.13 19.48
N GLY A 14 -6.72 -3.84 19.02
CA GLY A 14 -6.97 -4.24 17.64
C GLY A 14 -8.39 -3.81 17.21
N PRO A 15 -8.86 -4.24 16.03
CA PRO A 15 -10.16 -3.87 15.48
C PRO A 15 -11.35 -4.11 16.44
N TYR A 16 -11.30 -5.21 17.18
CA TYR A 16 -12.40 -5.68 18.03
C TYR A 16 -12.11 -5.61 19.54
N GLY A 17 -11.08 -4.85 19.94
CA GLY A 17 -10.74 -4.65 21.35
C GLY A 17 -9.33 -5.11 21.71
N SER A 18 -9.19 -5.87 22.81
CA SER A 18 -7.90 -6.28 23.36
C SER A 18 -7.09 -7.18 22.43
N ALA A 19 -5.77 -7.04 22.45
CA ALA A 19 -4.82 -7.85 21.67
C ALA A 19 -4.24 -9.05 22.45
N GLU A 20 -4.88 -9.47 23.55
CA GLU A 20 -4.37 -10.55 24.42
C GLU A 20 -4.13 -11.89 23.71
N ASN A 21 -4.85 -12.15 22.61
CA ASN A 21 -4.73 -13.39 21.83
C ASN A 21 -3.63 -13.33 20.75
N VAL A 22 -3.17 -12.14 20.37
CA VAL A 22 -2.14 -11.95 19.32
C VAL A 22 -0.85 -12.75 19.59
N PRO A 23 -0.32 -12.81 20.83
CA PRO A 23 0.86 -13.62 21.14
C PRO A 23 0.72 -15.10 20.81
N VAL A 24 -0.48 -15.66 20.94
CA VAL A 24 -0.72 -17.09 20.70
C VAL A 24 -0.62 -17.39 19.20
N LEU A 25 -1.29 -16.58 18.39
CA LEU A 25 -1.25 -16.70 16.93
C LEU A 25 0.16 -16.49 16.38
N LEU A 26 0.88 -15.47 16.88
CA LEU A 26 2.26 -15.21 16.48
C LEU A 26 3.21 -16.37 16.85
N GLN A 27 3.05 -16.96 18.04
CA GLN A 27 3.84 -18.13 18.43
C GLN A 27 3.57 -19.34 17.54
N GLN A 28 2.31 -19.55 17.14
CA GLN A 28 1.96 -20.62 16.19
C GLN A 28 2.64 -20.39 14.83
N LEU A 29 2.51 -19.18 14.26
CA LEU A 29 3.12 -18.82 12.98
C LEU A 29 4.65 -18.92 13.00
N MET A 30 5.30 -18.58 14.13
CA MET A 30 6.75 -18.73 14.27
C MET A 30 7.21 -20.18 14.42
N GLY A 31 6.35 -21.07 14.91
CA GLY A 31 6.63 -22.51 14.94
C GLY A 31 6.48 -23.14 13.56
N GLU A 32 5.35 -22.87 12.91
CA GLU A 32 5.03 -23.32 11.55
C GLU A 32 4.06 -22.31 10.93
N TYR A 33 4.44 -21.73 9.79
CA TYR A 33 3.58 -20.78 9.10
C TYR A 33 2.33 -21.50 8.59
N SER A 34 1.16 -20.90 8.83
CA SER A 34 -0.12 -21.33 8.31
C SER A 34 -0.87 -20.12 7.78
N GLN A 35 -1.33 -20.19 6.52
CA GLN A 35 -2.09 -19.11 5.91
C GLN A 35 -3.37 -18.81 6.71
N GLU A 36 -4.08 -19.85 7.16
CA GLU A 36 -5.32 -19.69 7.93
C GLU A 36 -5.10 -18.89 9.23
N ILE A 37 -4.00 -19.20 9.95
CA ILE A 37 -3.65 -18.49 11.19
C ILE A 37 -3.20 -17.05 10.88
N PHE A 38 -2.50 -16.86 9.76
CA PHE A 38 -2.07 -15.53 9.34
C PHE A 38 -3.27 -14.66 8.93
N ASP A 39 -4.23 -15.21 8.19
CA ASP A 39 -5.46 -14.53 7.80
C ASP A 39 -6.29 -14.14 9.02
N GLU A 40 -6.45 -15.04 9.99
CA GLU A 40 -7.11 -14.75 11.28
C GLU A 40 -6.39 -13.63 12.01
N LEU A 41 -5.07 -13.73 12.17
CA LEU A 41 -4.27 -12.69 12.82
C LEU A 41 -4.44 -11.35 12.11
N PHE A 42 -4.31 -11.33 10.79
CA PHE A 42 -4.35 -10.11 9.99
C PHE A 42 -5.72 -9.43 10.09
N GLN A 43 -6.79 -10.14 9.76
CA GLN A 43 -8.14 -9.59 9.63
C GLN A 43 -8.80 -9.29 10.98
N GLU A 44 -8.57 -10.13 11.99
CA GLU A 44 -9.27 -10.00 13.28
C GLU A 44 -8.50 -9.13 14.28
N HIS A 45 -7.18 -9.00 14.14
CA HIS A 45 -6.35 -8.36 15.16
C HIS A 45 -5.46 -7.23 14.68
N LEU A 46 -4.99 -7.24 13.43
CA LEU A 46 -3.96 -6.29 12.98
C LEU A 46 -4.47 -5.22 12.03
N PHE A 47 -5.49 -5.51 11.22
CA PHE A 47 -5.88 -4.63 10.13
C PHE A 47 -7.36 -4.76 9.79
N HIS A 48 -8.07 -3.65 9.81
CA HIS A 48 -9.47 -3.60 9.39
C HIS A 48 -9.81 -2.23 8.82
N GLN A 49 -10.55 -2.18 7.70
CA GLN A 49 -11.00 -0.94 7.05
C GLN A 49 -9.89 0.12 6.91
N ASN A 50 -8.72 -0.29 6.40
CA ASN A 50 -7.56 0.58 6.19
C ASN A 50 -7.04 1.26 7.46
N THR A 51 -7.28 0.67 8.63
CA THR A 51 -6.81 1.16 9.93
C THR A 51 -5.84 0.17 10.56
N ILE A 52 -4.76 0.70 11.14
CA ILE A 52 -3.79 -0.06 11.95
C ILE A 52 -3.93 0.30 13.43
N TYR A 53 -3.54 -0.62 14.31
CA TYR A 53 -3.77 -0.50 15.75
C TYR A 53 -2.48 -0.74 16.53
N THR A 54 -2.48 -0.46 17.83
CA THR A 54 -1.28 -0.64 18.66
C THR A 54 -0.80 -2.11 18.69
N ALA A 55 -1.72 -3.08 18.52
CA ALA A 55 -1.38 -4.49 18.30
C ALA A 55 -0.57 -4.72 17.02
N THR A 56 -0.91 -4.02 15.93
CA THR A 56 -0.21 -4.07 14.64
C THR A 56 1.25 -3.68 14.79
N TYR A 57 1.51 -2.60 15.53
CA TYR A 57 2.87 -2.15 15.81
C TYR A 57 3.68 -3.20 16.58
N ALA A 58 3.07 -3.84 17.58
CA ALA A 58 3.72 -4.87 18.38
C ALA A 58 3.92 -6.21 17.62
N ALA A 59 3.04 -6.52 16.66
CA ALA A 59 3.11 -7.75 15.87
C ALA A 59 4.14 -7.68 14.72
N MET A 60 4.32 -6.50 14.11
CA MET A 60 5.17 -6.32 12.92
C MET A 60 6.60 -6.87 13.05
N PRO A 61 7.32 -6.71 14.19
CA PRO A 61 8.65 -7.29 14.37
C PRO A 61 8.70 -8.82 14.22
N PHE A 62 7.64 -9.51 14.63
CA PHE A 62 7.53 -10.96 14.52
C PHE A 62 7.22 -11.40 13.09
N LEU A 63 6.31 -10.70 12.41
CA LEU A 63 6.00 -10.97 10.99
C LEU A 63 7.24 -10.76 10.11
N ALA A 64 7.99 -9.67 10.34
CA ALA A 64 9.27 -9.44 9.67
C ALA A 64 10.30 -10.53 9.98
N GLN A 65 10.35 -11.04 11.21
CA GLN A 65 11.23 -12.15 11.56
C GLN A 65 10.87 -13.43 10.80
N ILE A 66 9.58 -13.77 10.69
CA ILE A 66 9.10 -14.94 9.94
C ILE A 66 9.50 -14.78 8.46
N ALA A 67 9.22 -13.62 7.85
CA ALA A 67 9.56 -13.34 6.45
C ALA A 67 11.08 -13.44 6.18
N CYS A 68 11.92 -12.98 7.10
CA CYS A 68 13.37 -13.07 6.97
C CYS A 68 13.93 -14.48 7.21
N SER A 69 13.24 -15.32 7.98
CA SER A 69 13.75 -16.63 8.42
C SER A 69 13.23 -17.79 7.59
N THR A 70 12.08 -17.63 6.93
CA THR A 70 11.48 -18.67 6.10
C THR A 70 12.35 -18.97 4.87
N SER A 71 12.42 -20.25 4.50
CA SER A 71 12.96 -20.69 3.19
C SER A 71 11.88 -20.76 2.11
N ASP A 72 10.61 -20.65 2.48
CA ASP A 72 9.50 -20.66 1.55
C ASP A 72 9.31 -19.26 0.96
N ALA A 73 9.53 -19.14 -0.35
CA ALA A 73 9.45 -17.87 -1.05
C ALA A 73 8.01 -17.35 -1.17
N GLU A 74 7.01 -18.23 -1.17
CA GLU A 74 5.60 -17.83 -1.23
C GLU A 74 5.17 -17.22 0.10
N VAL A 75 5.52 -17.87 1.22
CA VAL A 75 5.30 -17.31 2.57
C VAL A 75 6.00 -15.96 2.72
N ARG A 76 7.21 -15.82 2.18
CA ARG A 76 7.93 -14.53 2.21
C ARG A 76 7.21 -13.46 1.40
N LYS A 77 6.73 -13.78 0.19
CA LYS A 77 5.97 -12.87 -0.67
C LYS A 77 4.69 -12.43 0.05
N GLU A 78 3.96 -13.38 0.63
CA GLU A 78 2.71 -13.13 1.34
C GLU A 78 2.90 -12.15 2.52
N LEU A 79 3.89 -12.41 3.37
CA LEU A 79 4.22 -11.52 4.48
C LEU A 79 4.73 -10.16 4.00
N PHE A 80 5.51 -10.12 2.92
CA PHE A 80 5.99 -8.88 2.32
C PHE A 80 4.82 -8.00 1.83
N ILE A 81 3.84 -8.60 1.15
CA ILE A 81 2.68 -7.88 0.63
C ILE A 81 1.83 -7.34 1.79
N ASN A 82 1.37 -8.22 2.68
CA ASN A 82 0.42 -7.84 3.74
C ASN A 82 1.02 -6.86 4.75
N CYS A 83 2.30 -7.01 5.11
CA CYS A 83 2.97 -6.03 5.96
C CYS A 83 3.15 -4.67 5.26
N GLY A 84 3.24 -4.68 3.92
CA GLY A 84 3.33 -3.46 3.12
C GLY A 84 2.00 -2.73 3.02
N ILE A 85 0.88 -3.46 2.97
CA ILE A 85 -0.48 -2.90 3.05
C ILE A 85 -0.71 -2.24 4.41
N ILE A 86 -0.27 -2.88 5.49
CA ILE A 86 -0.26 -2.28 6.84
C ILE A 86 0.53 -0.96 6.83
N GLU A 87 1.76 -0.97 6.29
CA GLU A 87 2.60 0.24 6.23
C GLU A 87 2.00 1.33 5.33
N ALA A 88 1.35 0.97 4.22
CA ALA A 88 0.66 1.93 3.36
C ALA A 88 -0.47 2.66 4.12
N SER A 89 -1.13 1.97 5.04
CA SER A 89 -2.25 2.47 5.84
C SER A 89 -1.83 3.13 7.16
N ARG A 90 -0.52 3.31 7.37
CA ARG A 90 -0.01 3.90 8.60
C ARG A 90 -0.26 5.42 8.63
N ASP A 91 -0.98 5.90 9.64
CA ASP A 91 -1.13 7.33 9.93
C ASP A 91 -0.06 7.83 10.94
N GLY A 92 0.04 9.15 11.13
CA GLY A 92 0.97 9.76 12.10
C GLY A 92 2.44 9.45 11.78
N ARG A 93 2.77 9.54 10.49
CA ARG A 93 4.10 9.28 9.95
C ARG A 93 5.07 10.32 10.53
N ASP A 94 6.24 9.86 10.97
CA ASP A 94 7.30 10.70 11.57
C ASP A 94 7.03 11.31 12.96
N GLU A 95 5.96 10.91 13.64
CA GLU A 95 5.74 11.31 15.03
C GLU A 95 6.73 10.59 15.96
N ALA A 96 7.72 11.35 16.46
CA ALA A 96 8.68 10.88 17.44
C ALA A 96 8.31 11.42 18.83
N PRO A 97 8.43 10.60 19.90
CA PRO A 97 9.01 9.26 19.94
C PRO A 97 8.03 8.11 19.62
N PHE A 98 6.75 8.41 19.46
CA PHE A 98 5.65 7.56 19.01
C PHE A 98 4.43 8.46 18.70
N PRO A 99 3.38 7.96 18.03
CA PRO A 99 2.22 8.78 17.67
C PRO A 99 1.49 9.42 18.86
N GLU A 100 1.01 10.66 18.72
CA GLU A 100 0.27 11.39 19.77
C GLU A 100 -1.00 10.64 20.20
N SER A 101 -1.60 9.87 19.28
CA SER A 101 -2.76 9.01 19.54
C SER A 101 -2.50 7.92 20.60
N TRP A 102 -1.24 7.68 20.99
CA TRP A 102 -0.87 6.70 22.01
C TRP A 102 -0.77 7.30 23.42
N ALA A 103 -1.25 8.51 23.66
CA ALA A 103 -1.20 9.15 24.98
C ALA A 103 -1.77 8.24 26.09
N GLU A 104 -2.95 7.64 25.88
CA GLU A 104 -3.56 6.72 26.84
C GLU A 104 -2.70 5.46 27.07
N LEU A 105 -2.18 4.86 25.98
CA LEU A 105 -1.27 3.72 26.10
C LEU A 105 0.02 4.09 26.85
N ALA A 106 0.53 5.30 26.66
CA ALA A 106 1.75 5.77 27.34
C ALA A 106 1.52 5.98 28.84
N GLU A 107 0.32 6.37 29.27
CA GLU A 107 -0.07 6.42 30.68
C GLU A 107 -0.15 5.02 31.29
N ASP A 108 -0.73 4.06 30.56
CA ASP A 108 -0.98 2.70 31.07
C ASP A 108 0.23 1.77 31.00
N ALA A 109 0.97 1.80 29.88
CA ALA A 109 2.12 0.92 29.61
C ALA A 109 3.47 1.60 29.89
N GLY A 110 3.49 2.93 29.98
CA GLY A 110 4.69 3.73 30.12
C GLY A 110 5.28 4.17 28.79
N SER A 111 5.73 5.43 28.72
CA SER A 111 6.28 6.02 27.48
C SER A 111 7.48 5.25 26.92
N SER A 112 8.33 4.66 27.78
CA SER A 112 9.47 3.85 27.31
C SER A 112 9.04 2.60 26.54
N VAL A 113 7.91 1.99 26.91
CA VAL A 113 7.36 0.84 26.18
C VAL A 113 6.84 1.28 24.83
N CYS A 114 6.12 2.40 24.77
CA CYS A 114 5.61 2.97 23.52
C CYS A 114 6.74 3.33 22.54
N THR A 115 7.80 3.99 23.04
CA THR A 115 8.99 4.31 22.23
C THR A 115 9.64 3.05 21.66
N GLU A 116 9.74 1.99 22.45
CA GLU A 116 10.34 0.74 22.00
C GLU A 116 9.46 0.02 20.95
N LEU A 117 8.15 -0.07 21.17
CA LEU A 117 7.21 -0.64 20.20
C LEU A 117 7.30 0.07 18.85
N TYR A 118 7.31 1.40 18.87
CA TYR A 118 7.41 2.21 17.66
C TYR A 118 8.77 2.05 16.97
N ARG A 119 9.88 2.07 17.72
CA ARG A 119 11.22 1.83 17.18
C ARG A 119 11.32 0.46 16.50
N GLU A 120 10.82 -0.58 17.16
CA GLU A 120 10.87 -1.95 16.64
C GLU A 120 9.99 -2.14 15.39
N TYR A 121 8.85 -1.47 15.33
CA TYR A 121 8.03 -1.41 14.12
C TYR A 121 8.83 -0.84 12.94
N ILE A 122 9.45 0.34 13.11
CA ILE A 122 10.25 0.97 12.04
C ILE A 122 11.43 0.08 11.61
N GLU A 123 12.09 -0.59 12.55
CA GLU A 123 13.14 -1.58 12.23
C GLU A 123 12.59 -2.78 11.46
N ALA A 124 11.38 -3.24 11.77
CA ALA A 124 10.71 -4.33 11.06
C ALA A 124 10.38 -3.95 9.62
N ILE A 125 9.88 -2.73 9.39
CA ILE A 125 9.68 -2.18 8.04
C ILE A 125 11.00 -2.15 7.25
N GLY A 126 12.10 -1.74 7.90
CA GLY A 126 13.43 -1.79 7.28
C GLY A 126 13.88 -3.20 6.88
N LYS A 127 13.55 -4.23 7.68
CA LYS A 127 13.83 -5.63 7.35
C LYS A 127 13.00 -6.12 6.17
N LEU A 128 11.71 -5.81 6.13
CA LEU A 128 10.82 -6.19 5.05
C LEU A 128 11.24 -5.54 3.73
N LYS A 129 11.59 -4.24 3.75
CA LYS A 129 12.18 -3.53 2.61
C LYS A 129 13.43 -4.22 2.05
N ALA A 130 14.26 -4.81 2.90
CA ALA A 130 15.47 -5.50 2.45
C ALA A 130 15.16 -6.77 1.62
N LEU A 131 13.94 -7.31 1.71
CA LEU A 131 13.48 -8.48 0.96
C LEU A 131 13.01 -8.15 -0.47
N THR A 132 12.85 -6.87 -0.83
CA THR A 132 12.32 -6.44 -2.15
C THR A 132 12.97 -7.19 -3.32
N LYS A 133 14.30 -7.28 -3.36
CA LYS A 133 15.00 -7.92 -4.48
C LYS A 133 14.63 -9.40 -4.62
N GLU A 134 14.54 -10.12 -3.51
CA GLU A 134 14.24 -11.55 -3.51
C GLU A 134 12.78 -11.81 -3.89
N VAL A 135 11.86 -11.03 -3.31
CA VAL A 135 10.42 -11.14 -3.58
C VAL A 135 10.12 -10.78 -5.03
N PHE A 136 10.70 -9.72 -5.58
CA PHE A 136 10.55 -9.36 -7.00
C PHE A 136 11.09 -10.44 -7.94
N ALA A 137 12.26 -11.01 -7.62
CA ALA A 137 12.83 -12.09 -8.43
C ALA A 137 11.96 -13.35 -8.41
N TYR A 138 11.37 -13.68 -7.25
CA TYR A 138 10.41 -14.78 -7.15
C TYR A 138 9.19 -14.50 -8.04
N THR A 139 8.56 -13.34 -7.88
CA THR A 139 7.38 -12.93 -8.64
C THR A 139 7.62 -12.91 -10.15
N ALA A 140 8.76 -12.40 -10.62
CA ALA A 140 9.09 -12.34 -12.04
C ALA A 140 9.16 -13.73 -12.73
N HIS A 141 9.36 -14.79 -11.95
CA HIS A 141 9.48 -16.16 -12.44
C HIS A 141 8.23 -17.02 -12.20
N HIS A 142 7.20 -16.49 -11.54
CA HIS A 142 5.98 -17.20 -11.21
C HIS A 142 4.76 -16.51 -11.83
N SER A 143 3.81 -17.31 -12.30
CA SER A 143 2.55 -16.80 -12.81
C SER A 143 1.68 -16.43 -11.63
N ILE A 144 1.71 -15.16 -11.24
CA ILE A 144 0.76 -14.56 -10.29
C ILE A 144 -0.20 -13.64 -11.03
N ASP A 145 -1.40 -13.43 -10.47
CA ASP A 145 -2.39 -12.55 -11.07
C ASP A 145 -1.96 -11.07 -10.97
N GLU A 146 -2.58 -10.23 -11.81
CA GLU A 146 -2.23 -8.81 -11.92
C GLU A 146 -2.57 -8.01 -10.66
N THR A 147 -3.60 -8.42 -9.91
CA THR A 147 -3.99 -7.73 -8.67
C THR A 147 -2.93 -7.98 -7.60
N GLU A 148 -2.45 -9.22 -7.47
CA GLU A 148 -1.38 -9.56 -6.55
C GLU A 148 -0.05 -8.85 -6.91
N LYS A 149 0.29 -8.74 -8.19
CA LYS A 149 1.44 -7.92 -8.65
C LYS A 149 1.33 -6.49 -8.17
N ARG A 150 0.14 -5.91 -8.20
CA ARG A 150 -0.07 -4.52 -7.77
C ARG A 150 -0.04 -4.37 -6.26
N TYR A 151 -0.54 -5.32 -5.49
CA TYR A 151 -0.34 -5.32 -4.04
C TYR A 151 1.16 -5.40 -3.66
N LEU A 152 1.96 -6.11 -4.45
CA LEU A 152 3.41 -6.11 -4.30
C LEU A 152 4.06 -4.76 -4.62
N LEU A 153 3.54 -4.02 -5.60
CA LEU A 153 3.97 -2.64 -5.89
C LEU A 153 3.51 -1.64 -4.82
N VAL A 154 2.32 -1.83 -4.23
CA VAL A 154 1.86 -1.07 -3.05
C VAL A 154 2.85 -1.24 -1.91
N ALA A 155 3.19 -2.49 -1.59
CA ALA A 155 4.12 -2.80 -0.51
C ALA A 155 5.50 -2.18 -0.75
N ASP A 156 6.05 -2.30 -1.97
CA ASP A 156 7.32 -1.65 -2.33
C ASP A 156 7.26 -0.13 -2.17
N ALA A 157 6.19 0.52 -2.65
CA ALA A 157 6.01 1.96 -2.50
C ALA A 157 5.93 2.38 -1.02
N ALA A 158 5.17 1.65 -0.20
CA ALA A 158 5.07 1.89 1.24
C ALA A 158 6.44 1.78 1.94
N TYR A 159 7.20 0.71 1.65
CA TYR A 159 8.55 0.53 2.21
C TYR A 159 9.57 1.57 1.75
N ARG A 160 9.35 2.18 0.59
CA ARG A 160 10.16 3.31 0.12
C ARG A 160 9.79 4.65 0.76
N GLY A 161 8.63 4.72 1.45
CA GLY A 161 8.07 5.96 1.97
C GLY A 161 7.24 6.73 0.95
N SER A 162 6.96 6.14 -0.21
CA SER A 162 6.23 6.75 -1.32
C SER A 162 4.73 6.52 -1.15
N TYR A 163 4.19 6.96 0.00
CA TYR A 163 2.86 6.58 0.44
C TYR A 163 1.72 7.09 -0.45
N ASN A 164 1.86 8.26 -1.08
CA ASN A 164 0.84 8.75 -2.02
C ASN A 164 0.70 7.79 -3.21
N VAL A 165 1.82 7.21 -3.66
CA VAL A 165 1.83 6.20 -4.72
C VAL A 165 1.24 4.88 -4.20
N ALA A 166 1.59 4.45 -2.98
CA ALA A 166 1.01 3.26 -2.36
C ALA A 166 -0.51 3.37 -2.24
N ASN A 167 -1.02 4.51 -1.74
CA ASN A 167 -2.44 4.78 -1.58
C ASN A 167 -3.18 4.90 -2.92
N MET A 168 -2.54 5.52 -3.93
CA MET A 168 -3.06 5.56 -5.29
C MET A 168 -3.22 4.16 -5.87
N LEU A 169 -2.19 3.31 -5.75
CA LEU A 169 -2.24 1.93 -6.23
C LEU A 169 -3.28 1.10 -5.46
N MET A 170 -3.42 1.29 -4.15
CA MET A 170 -4.45 0.62 -3.36
C MET A 170 -5.86 1.02 -3.78
N THR A 171 -6.08 2.31 -4.06
CA THR A 171 -7.38 2.84 -4.48
C THR A 171 -7.76 2.32 -5.86
N PHE A 172 -6.78 2.28 -6.78
CA PHE A 172 -6.97 1.87 -8.17
C PHE A 172 -6.33 0.51 -8.44
N ILE A 173 -6.54 -0.45 -7.55
CA ILE A 173 -5.83 -1.75 -7.58
C ILE A 173 -6.11 -2.53 -8.86
N HIS A 174 -7.30 -2.43 -9.43
CA HIS A 174 -7.65 -3.09 -10.69
C HIS A 174 -7.25 -2.27 -11.92
N GLY A 175 -7.03 -0.96 -11.77
CA GLY A 175 -6.56 -0.05 -12.83
C GLY A 175 -7.45 -0.05 -14.06
N ASP A 176 -8.70 -0.45 -13.86
CA ASP A 176 -9.85 -0.21 -14.70
C ASP A 176 -10.35 1.24 -14.58
N GLU A 177 -9.94 1.96 -13.54
CA GLU A 177 -10.16 3.39 -13.40
C GLU A 177 -9.03 4.08 -12.64
N TYR A 178 -8.88 5.40 -12.89
CA TYR A 178 -8.18 6.33 -12.01
C TYR A 178 -8.99 7.63 -11.96
N VAL A 179 -8.88 8.37 -10.85
CA VAL A 179 -9.56 9.67 -10.69
C VAL A 179 -8.55 10.73 -10.28
N ALA A 180 -8.41 11.76 -11.11
CA ALA A 180 -7.59 12.94 -10.84
C ALA A 180 -8.48 14.16 -10.59
N VAL A 181 -8.00 15.15 -9.82
CA VAL A 181 -8.73 16.39 -9.58
C VAL A 181 -8.13 17.52 -10.41
N CYS A 182 -8.97 18.25 -11.15
CA CYS A 182 -8.49 19.38 -11.93
C CYS A 182 -8.05 20.54 -11.01
N PRO A 183 -6.79 21.02 -11.09
CA PRO A 183 -6.32 22.10 -10.21
C PRO A 183 -6.95 23.47 -10.50
N ALA A 184 -7.66 23.63 -11.63
CA ALA A 184 -8.26 24.89 -12.04
C ALA A 184 -9.73 25.04 -11.60
N CYS A 185 -10.50 23.95 -11.65
CA CYS A 185 -11.93 23.97 -11.34
C CYS A 185 -12.35 23.00 -10.23
N GLU A 186 -11.41 22.22 -9.68
CA GLU A 186 -11.63 21.26 -8.58
C GLU A 186 -12.60 20.10 -8.93
N GLU A 187 -13.01 19.99 -10.19
CA GLU A 187 -13.83 18.88 -10.68
C GLU A 187 -12.97 17.63 -10.91
N ASP A 188 -13.59 16.47 -10.69
CA ASP A 188 -13.01 15.18 -10.98
C ASP A 188 -12.80 14.98 -12.49
N VAL A 189 -11.73 14.26 -12.82
CA VAL A 189 -11.38 13.81 -14.17
C VAL A 189 -11.17 12.31 -14.11
N PHE A 190 -12.13 11.58 -14.67
CA PHE A 190 -12.12 10.13 -14.69
C PHE A 190 -11.22 9.64 -15.83
N LEU A 191 -10.26 8.78 -15.52
CA LEU A 191 -9.31 8.21 -16.46
C LEU A 191 -9.58 6.72 -16.59
N TRP A 192 -9.97 6.28 -17.78
CA TRP A 192 -10.41 4.90 -18.00
C TRP A 192 -9.68 4.26 -19.18
N PRO A 193 -9.36 2.96 -19.11
CA PRO A 193 -8.91 2.18 -20.24
C PRO A 193 -9.93 2.21 -21.39
N LYS A 194 -9.43 2.29 -22.62
CA LYS A 194 -10.27 2.20 -23.81
C LYS A 194 -10.74 0.76 -24.01
N GLU A 195 -12.04 0.55 -24.27
CA GLU A 195 -12.65 -0.79 -24.44
C GLU A 195 -11.92 -1.68 -25.47
N ASP A 196 -11.52 -1.12 -26.61
CA ASP A 196 -10.85 -1.87 -27.68
C ASP A 196 -9.33 -2.05 -27.45
N ASN A 197 -8.74 -1.30 -26.52
CA ASN A 197 -7.32 -1.39 -26.19
C ASN A 197 -7.07 -0.87 -24.77
N THR A 198 -7.03 -1.79 -23.82
CA THR A 198 -6.93 -1.49 -22.39
C THR A 198 -5.62 -0.82 -22.00
N GLU A 199 -4.57 -0.83 -22.84
CA GLU A 199 -3.31 -0.12 -22.56
C GLU A 199 -3.43 1.41 -22.76
N ILE A 200 -4.50 1.88 -23.40
CA ILE A 200 -4.72 3.30 -23.70
C ILE A 200 -5.72 3.89 -22.70
N LEU A 201 -5.30 4.89 -21.94
CA LEU A 201 -6.19 5.65 -21.08
C LEU A 201 -6.84 6.82 -21.84
N GLN A 202 -8.09 7.11 -21.50
CA GLN A 202 -8.87 8.26 -21.97
C GLN A 202 -9.47 9.01 -20.77
N ALA A 203 -9.70 10.31 -20.93
CA ALA A 203 -10.27 11.16 -19.88
C ALA A 203 -11.77 11.42 -20.12
N TYR A 204 -12.55 11.50 -19.05
CA TYR A 204 -14.00 11.66 -19.05
C TYR A 204 -14.44 12.69 -18.01
N GLU A 205 -15.53 13.40 -18.30
CA GLU A 205 -16.11 14.43 -17.42
C GLU A 205 -16.87 13.80 -16.24
N HIS A 206 -17.52 12.67 -16.50
CA HIS A 206 -18.25 11.91 -15.49
C HIS A 206 -17.84 10.45 -15.55
N ASP A 207 -18.16 9.70 -14.51
CA ASP A 207 -17.95 8.26 -14.47
C ASP A 207 -18.63 7.57 -15.68
N PRO A 208 -17.87 6.92 -16.59
CA PRO A 208 -18.39 6.25 -17.76
C PRO A 208 -19.39 5.11 -17.47
N VAL A 209 -19.34 4.50 -16.28
CA VAL A 209 -20.27 3.45 -15.85
C VAL A 209 -21.69 4.01 -15.73
N PHE A 210 -21.83 5.21 -15.16
CA PHE A 210 -23.13 5.85 -14.94
C PHE A 210 -23.54 6.78 -16.09
N HIS A 211 -22.58 7.26 -16.87
CA HIS A 211 -22.78 8.22 -17.95
C HIS A 211 -22.32 7.64 -19.30
N THR A 212 -23.09 6.66 -19.78
CA THR A 212 -22.84 6.03 -21.07
C THR A 212 -23.07 7.00 -22.23
N GLY A 213 -22.18 6.98 -23.23
CA GLY A 213 -22.30 7.78 -24.46
C GLY A 213 -21.76 9.21 -24.38
N GLN A 214 -21.10 9.60 -23.28
CA GLN A 214 -20.32 10.84 -23.23
C GLN A 214 -19.09 10.77 -24.18
N GLU A 215 -18.60 11.93 -24.61
CA GLU A 215 -17.39 11.99 -25.42
C GLU A 215 -16.14 11.78 -24.55
N SER A 216 -15.20 10.97 -25.05
CA SER A 216 -13.89 10.82 -24.42
C SER A 216 -12.93 11.93 -24.85
N HIS A 217 -12.04 12.29 -23.95
CA HIS A 217 -10.97 13.24 -24.18
C HIS A 217 -9.62 12.53 -24.30
N VAL A 218 -8.83 12.97 -25.28
CA VAL A 218 -7.52 12.39 -25.57
C VAL A 218 -6.52 12.76 -24.48
N ILE A 219 -5.85 11.76 -23.93
CA ILE A 219 -4.66 11.94 -23.11
C ILE A 219 -3.44 11.88 -24.02
N VAL A 220 -2.53 12.85 -23.89
CA VAL A 220 -1.23 12.85 -24.56
C VAL A 220 -0.23 12.15 -23.63
N PRO A 221 0.20 10.91 -23.92
CA PRO A 221 1.13 10.19 -23.05
C PRO A 221 2.52 10.84 -23.09
N ALA A 222 3.23 10.78 -21.95
CA ALA A 222 4.60 11.24 -21.86
C ALA A 222 5.55 10.31 -22.62
N THR A 223 6.45 10.90 -23.42
CA THR A 223 7.51 10.16 -24.12
C THR A 223 8.64 9.71 -23.18
N SER A 224 8.72 10.31 -21.98
CA SER A 224 9.71 9.99 -20.96
C SER A 224 9.14 10.23 -19.57
N LEU A 225 9.45 9.34 -18.63
CA LEU A 225 9.05 9.44 -17.23
C LEU A 225 10.06 10.31 -16.47
N ALA A 226 9.79 11.62 -16.39
CA ALA A 226 10.70 12.59 -15.77
C ALA A 226 10.64 12.59 -14.24
N ASP A 227 9.48 12.30 -13.67
CA ASP A 227 9.28 12.21 -12.22
C ASP A 227 9.91 10.91 -11.68
N GLU A 228 10.60 11.00 -10.54
CA GLU A 228 11.35 9.88 -9.98
C GLU A 228 10.45 8.74 -9.49
N GLU A 229 9.30 9.07 -8.91
CA GLU A 229 8.38 8.07 -8.38
C GLU A 229 7.71 7.29 -9.49
N ILE A 230 7.20 7.96 -10.53
CA ILE A 230 6.57 7.26 -11.65
C ILE A 230 7.58 6.43 -12.45
N ARG A 231 8.81 6.92 -12.61
CA ARG A 231 9.89 6.16 -13.27
C ARG A 231 10.24 4.91 -12.45
N THR A 232 10.38 5.06 -11.13
CA THR A 232 10.64 3.92 -10.25
C THR A 232 9.51 2.91 -10.31
N LEU A 233 8.25 3.36 -10.27
CA LEU A 233 7.09 2.48 -10.38
C LEU A 233 7.05 1.72 -11.72
N ALA A 234 7.39 2.38 -12.83
CA ALA A 234 7.47 1.73 -14.14
C ALA A 234 8.57 0.65 -14.18
N GLU A 235 9.78 0.96 -13.69
CA GLU A 235 10.88 -0.01 -13.59
C GLU A 235 10.48 -1.23 -12.74
N ARG A 236 9.71 -1.01 -11.66
CA ARG A 236 9.22 -2.06 -10.77
C ARG A 236 8.12 -2.90 -11.42
N ALA A 237 7.17 -2.28 -12.11
CA ALA A 237 6.10 -2.96 -12.83
C ALA A 237 6.66 -3.85 -13.95
N GLU A 238 7.62 -3.33 -14.73
CA GLU A 238 8.34 -4.11 -15.74
C GLU A 238 9.08 -5.30 -15.12
N ALA A 239 9.77 -5.10 -14.00
CA ALA A 239 10.55 -6.14 -13.34
C ALA A 239 9.72 -7.35 -12.88
N ILE A 240 8.44 -7.15 -12.58
CA ILE A 240 7.50 -8.21 -12.16
C ILE A 240 6.55 -8.67 -13.28
N GLY A 241 6.74 -8.13 -14.49
CA GLY A 241 5.90 -8.45 -15.64
C GLY A 241 4.45 -8.00 -15.46
N GLU A 242 4.23 -6.77 -15.00
CA GLU A 242 2.94 -6.07 -15.03
C GLU A 242 2.97 -5.06 -16.21
N PRO A 243 2.54 -5.48 -17.42
CA PRO A 243 2.63 -4.63 -18.61
C PRO A 243 1.52 -3.58 -18.69
N THR A 244 0.34 -3.85 -18.13
CA THR A 244 -0.84 -2.97 -18.21
C THR A 244 -0.59 -1.65 -17.49
N LEU A 245 -0.18 -1.73 -16.22
CA LEU A 245 0.26 -0.58 -15.43
C LEU A 245 1.48 0.09 -16.08
N ALA A 246 2.48 -0.67 -16.55
CA ALA A 246 3.63 -0.07 -17.23
C ALA A 246 3.21 0.80 -18.43
N GLY A 247 2.24 0.34 -19.23
CA GLY A 247 1.62 1.13 -20.29
C GLY A 247 0.85 2.35 -19.77
N HIS A 248 0.01 2.17 -18.74
CA HIS A 248 -0.76 3.24 -18.12
C HIS A 248 0.12 4.36 -17.57
N LEU A 249 1.30 4.05 -17.01
CA LEU A 249 2.19 5.06 -16.41
C LEU A 249 2.64 6.12 -17.41
N HIS A 250 2.75 5.81 -18.71
CA HIS A 250 3.00 6.84 -19.72
C HIS A 250 1.84 7.81 -19.89
N TYR A 251 0.59 7.33 -19.79
CA TYR A 251 -0.60 8.18 -19.81
C TYR A 251 -0.76 8.96 -18.52
N LEU A 252 -0.51 8.34 -17.37
CA LEU A 252 -0.56 8.99 -16.06
C LEU A 252 0.53 10.06 -15.92
N ALA A 253 1.71 9.86 -16.51
CA ALA A 253 2.76 10.89 -16.62
C ALA A 253 2.41 12.00 -17.63
N GLY A 254 1.36 11.80 -18.43
CA GLY A 254 0.98 12.66 -19.54
C GLY A 254 0.13 13.85 -19.15
N GLU A 255 -0.52 14.42 -20.16
CA GLU A 255 -1.35 15.61 -20.04
C GLU A 255 -2.67 15.44 -20.79
N THR A 256 -3.70 16.12 -20.32
CA THR A 256 -4.98 16.22 -21.03
C THR A 256 -5.59 17.62 -20.85
N SER A 257 -6.67 17.92 -21.55
CA SER A 257 -7.52 19.07 -21.24
C SER A 257 -8.63 18.61 -20.32
N CYS A 258 -8.85 19.31 -19.20
CA CYS A 258 -9.95 19.04 -18.28
C CYS A 258 -11.27 18.99 -19.08
N PRO A 259 -12.05 17.91 -18.96
CA PRO A 259 -13.34 17.81 -19.65
C PRO A 259 -14.32 18.93 -19.28
N SER A 260 -14.31 19.38 -18.03
CA SER A 260 -15.24 20.39 -17.50
C SER A 260 -14.84 21.83 -17.86
N CYS A 261 -13.60 22.24 -17.57
CA CYS A 261 -13.15 23.64 -17.75
C CYS A 261 -12.22 23.88 -18.95
N ARG A 262 -11.77 22.81 -19.64
CA ARG A 262 -10.85 22.84 -20.80
C ARG A 262 -9.43 23.29 -20.52
N GLU A 263 -9.10 23.68 -19.29
CA GLU A 263 -7.72 23.97 -18.89
C GLU A 263 -6.83 22.73 -19.01
N LYS A 264 -5.56 22.96 -19.35
CA LYS A 264 -4.58 21.88 -19.49
C LYS A 264 -4.21 21.35 -18.10
N ILE A 265 -4.22 20.03 -17.94
CA ILE A 265 -3.86 19.34 -16.70
C ILE A 265 -2.68 18.40 -16.94
N SER A 266 -1.74 18.37 -16.00
CA SER A 266 -0.76 17.29 -15.87
C SER A 266 -1.35 16.22 -14.97
N ILE A 267 -1.46 14.99 -15.45
CA ILE A 267 -2.28 13.96 -14.80
C ILE A 267 -1.64 13.51 -13.49
N TRP A 268 -0.36 13.15 -13.50
CA TRP A 268 0.32 12.60 -12.32
C TRP A 268 0.18 13.45 -11.04
N PRO A 269 0.54 14.75 -11.03
CA PRO A 269 0.37 15.56 -9.83
C PRO A 269 -1.12 15.77 -9.47
N SER A 270 -2.01 15.84 -10.45
CA SER A 270 -3.45 15.97 -10.23
C SER A 270 -4.06 14.72 -9.59
N LEU A 271 -3.60 13.54 -10.01
CA LEU A 271 -3.95 12.24 -9.45
C LEU A 271 -3.42 12.10 -8.02
N LEU A 272 -2.15 12.42 -7.77
CA LEU A 272 -1.57 12.26 -6.44
C LEU A 272 -2.07 13.27 -5.41
N SER A 273 -2.67 14.39 -5.85
CA SER A 273 -3.25 15.40 -4.95
C SER A 273 -4.42 14.89 -4.12
N THR A 274 -5.08 13.81 -4.53
CA THR A 274 -6.15 13.17 -3.75
C THR A 274 -5.62 12.35 -2.57
N PHE A 275 -4.31 12.09 -2.55
CA PHE A 275 -3.65 11.24 -1.55
C PHE A 275 -2.66 12.00 -0.66
N THR A 276 -2.49 13.31 -0.85
CA THR A 276 -1.74 14.15 0.07
C THR A 276 -2.53 14.33 1.37
N MET A 277 -2.05 13.70 2.45
CA MET A 277 -2.47 13.97 3.83
C MET A 277 -1.61 15.06 4.45
#